data_AF-A0A932T8P3-F1
#
_entry.id   AF-A0A932T8P3-F1
#
_cell.length_a   1.000
_cell.length_b   1.000
_cell.length_c   1.000
_cell.angle_alpha   90.00
_cell.angle_beta   90.00
_cell.angle_gamma   90.00
#
_symmetry.space_group_name_H-M   'P 1'
#
loop_
_entity.id
_entity.type
_entity.pdbx_description
1 polymer ?
#
loop_
_entity_poly.entity_id
_entity_poly.type
_entity_poly.pdbx_seq_one_letter_code
_entity_poly.pdbx_strand_id
1 'polypeptide(L)'
;MISGCAFAQPATVAGNPIFVPAHDEEGLWNRTVDVVHDYFDIARENPIVGSQPGVIETRYKVGSSLLEPWHRDSHGLENRAESTLQSMRRKAIINVTPAQGGYLVGVEVFKEIEDLPGVANNTAGGATFHQASPLRRDLDLVVGQSSPSGWVPRGRDEALEAEMLRRMQWAFTR
;
A
#
# COMPACT_ATOMS: atom_id res chain seq x y z
N MET A 1 -8.73 38.39 9.79
CA MET A 1 -9.04 37.72 8.50
C MET A 1 -7.81 36.94 8.06
N ILE A 2 -8.05 35.70 7.63
CA ILE A 2 -7.16 34.76 6.91
C ILE A 2 -6.22 33.91 7.77
N SER A 3 -6.72 32.70 8.10
CA SER A 3 -5.97 31.51 8.50
C SER A 3 -4.96 31.12 7.42
N GLY A 4 -3.70 30.90 7.83
CA GLY A 4 -2.67 30.32 6.98
C GLY A 4 -2.88 28.82 6.78
N CYS A 5 -2.78 28.39 5.52
CA CYS A 5 -2.80 26.99 5.12
C CYS A 5 -1.63 26.24 5.76
N ALA A 6 -1.92 25.34 6.69
CA ALA A 6 -0.96 24.35 7.16
C ALA A 6 -0.75 23.33 6.03
N PHE A 7 0.36 23.45 5.30
CA PHE A 7 0.86 22.35 4.50
C PHE A 7 1.23 21.22 5.45
N ALA A 8 0.43 20.16 5.48
CA ALA A 8 0.81 18.92 6.15
C ALA A 8 2.10 18.42 5.49
N GLN A 9 3.22 18.54 6.20
CA GLN A 9 4.45 17.88 5.78
C GLN A 9 4.14 16.39 5.64
N PRO A 10 4.53 15.71 4.54
CA PRO A 10 4.45 14.27 4.49
C PRO A 10 5.25 13.74 5.69
N ALA A 11 4.62 12.96 6.55
CA ALA A 11 5.28 12.34 7.69
C ALA A 11 6.42 11.48 7.14
N THR A 12 7.65 11.97 7.23
CA THR A 12 8.83 11.17 6.94
C THR A 12 8.75 9.93 7.82
N VAL A 13 8.78 8.74 7.20
CA VAL A 13 8.79 7.43 7.84
C VAL A 13 10.09 7.27 8.64
N ALA A 14 10.18 7.97 9.78
CA ALA A 14 11.29 7.88 10.70
C ALA A 14 11.11 6.63 11.56
N GLY A 15 11.32 5.45 10.96
CA GLY A 15 11.39 4.21 11.73
C GLY A 15 10.73 2.97 11.11
N ASN A 16 10.74 2.79 9.79
CA ASN A 16 10.41 1.48 9.20
C ASN A 16 11.72 0.71 8.92
N PRO A 17 11.99 -0.44 9.57
CA PRO A 17 11.16 -1.15 10.55
C PRO A 17 11.23 -0.58 11.98
N ILE A 18 10.19 -0.81 12.78
CA ILE A 18 10.14 -0.46 14.21
C ILE A 18 10.65 -1.62 15.07
N PHE A 19 11.35 -1.31 16.16
CA PHE A 19 11.73 -2.32 17.16
C PHE A 19 10.65 -2.45 18.23
N VAL A 20 10.26 -3.69 18.52
CA VAL A 20 9.24 -4.04 19.52
C VAL A 20 9.88 -4.98 20.55
N PRO A 21 10.00 -4.55 21.82
CA PRO A 21 10.45 -5.44 22.89
C PRO A 21 9.31 -6.40 23.25
N ALA A 22 9.38 -7.65 22.80
CA ALA A 22 8.41 -8.70 23.13
C ALA A 22 9.15 -9.99 23.50
N HIS A 23 8.66 -10.68 24.53
CA HIS A 23 9.17 -11.99 24.97
C HIS A 23 8.27 -13.15 24.50
N ASP A 24 7.06 -12.83 24.05
CA ASP A 24 6.08 -13.80 23.55
C ASP A 24 5.86 -13.58 22.05
N GLU A 25 6.25 -14.59 21.26
CA GLU A 25 6.15 -14.59 19.80
C GLU A 25 4.69 -14.64 19.33
N GLU A 26 3.87 -15.46 19.98
CA GLU A 26 2.48 -15.69 19.60
C GLU A 26 1.63 -14.45 19.90
N GLY A 27 1.81 -13.84 21.07
CA GLY A 27 1.16 -12.58 21.43
C GLY A 27 1.51 -11.43 20.49
N LEU A 28 2.79 -11.29 20.11
CA LEU A 28 3.22 -10.29 19.13
C LEU A 28 2.56 -10.54 17.76
N TRP A 29 2.58 -11.80 17.31
CA TRP A 29 2.01 -12.18 16.02
C TRP A 29 0.52 -11.87 15.95
N ASN A 30 -0.26 -12.35 16.92
CA ASN A 30 -1.70 -12.13 16.99
C ASN A 30 -2.04 -10.63 17.05
N ARG A 31 -1.27 -9.86 17.83
CA ARG A 31 -1.47 -8.41 17.92
C ARG A 31 -1.17 -7.69 16.60
N THR A 32 -0.17 -8.16 15.86
CA THR A 32 0.17 -7.63 14.53
C THR A 32 -0.95 -7.96 13.54
N VAL A 33 -1.43 -9.20 13.55
CA VAL A 33 -2.56 -9.66 12.73
C VAL A 33 -3.81 -8.82 12.99
N ASP A 34 -4.16 -8.59 14.26
CA ASP A 34 -5.31 -7.75 14.65
C ASP A 34 -5.22 -6.33 14.05
N VAL A 35 -4.05 -5.70 14.19
CA VAL A 35 -3.84 -4.35 13.63
C VAL A 35 -3.93 -4.36 12.12
N VAL A 36 -3.36 -5.35 11.43
CA VAL A 36 -3.44 -5.44 9.97
C VAL A 36 -4.88 -5.65 9.51
N HIS A 37 -5.64 -6.49 10.23
CA HIS A 37 -7.04 -6.80 9.94
C HIS A 37 -7.94 -5.56 10.02
N ASP A 38 -7.65 -4.60 10.90
CA ASP A 38 -8.37 -3.31 10.98
C ASP A 38 -8.31 -2.53 9.64
N TYR A 39 -7.24 -2.69 8.85
CA TYR A 39 -7.05 -1.95 7.59
C TYR A 39 -7.37 -2.79 6.34
N PHE A 40 -6.96 -4.06 6.34
CA PHE A 40 -6.98 -4.91 5.16
C PHE A 40 -7.39 -6.35 5.47
N ASP A 41 -8.09 -6.97 4.51
CA ASP A 41 -8.34 -8.41 4.56
C ASP A 41 -7.05 -9.18 4.33
N ILE A 42 -6.78 -10.15 5.20
CA ILE A 42 -5.57 -10.96 5.13
C ILE A 42 -5.73 -12.02 4.04
N ALA A 43 -4.70 -12.15 3.20
CA ALA A 43 -4.62 -13.17 2.15
C ALA A 43 -3.82 -14.39 2.61
N ARG A 44 -2.70 -14.13 3.28
CA ARG A 44 -1.74 -15.15 3.70
C ARG A 44 -1.04 -14.72 4.98
N GLU A 45 -0.86 -15.68 5.87
CA GLU A 45 -0.10 -15.55 7.10
C GLU A 45 0.97 -16.64 7.11
N ASN A 46 2.22 -16.22 7.26
CA ASN A 46 3.34 -17.11 7.57
C ASN A 46 3.87 -16.69 8.93
N PRO A 47 3.45 -17.34 10.03
CA PRO A 47 3.93 -16.97 11.35
C PRO A 47 5.44 -17.14 11.48
N ILE A 48 5.99 -16.45 12.45
CA ILE A 48 7.37 -16.64 12.88
C ILE A 48 7.50 -18.10 13.34
N VAL A 49 8.64 -18.72 13.04
CA VAL A 49 8.99 -20.06 13.53
C VAL A 49 10.45 -20.03 13.93
N GLY A 50 10.70 -19.83 15.23
CA GLY A 50 12.05 -19.75 15.77
C GLY A 50 12.82 -18.54 15.23
N SER A 51 13.86 -18.78 14.43
CA SER A 51 14.68 -17.71 13.84
C SER A 51 14.22 -17.26 12.44
N GLN A 52 13.16 -17.85 11.88
CA GLN A 52 12.65 -17.47 10.56
C GLN A 52 11.76 -16.23 10.66
N PRO A 53 11.89 -15.25 9.75
CA PRO A 53 11.01 -14.09 9.73
C PRO A 53 9.58 -14.50 9.36
N GLY A 54 8.61 -13.89 10.03
CA GLY A 54 7.20 -14.03 9.70
C GLY A 54 6.78 -12.98 8.67
N VAL A 55 5.82 -13.34 7.81
CA VAL A 55 5.30 -12.45 6.76
C VAL A 55 3.78 -12.52 6.72
N ILE A 56 3.12 -11.36 6.73
CA ILE A 56 1.68 -11.23 6.51
C ILE A 56 1.46 -10.50 5.19
N GLU A 57 0.71 -11.12 4.28
CA GLU A 57 0.32 -10.51 3.02
C GLU A 57 -1.19 -10.28 3.00
N THR A 58 -1.60 -9.08 2.59
CA THR A 58 -3.02 -8.74 2.47
C THR A 58 -3.55 -8.95 1.05
N ARG A 59 -4.88 -8.99 0.93
CA ARG A 59 -5.54 -8.88 -0.37
C ARG A 59 -5.46 -7.44 -0.86
N TYR A 60 -5.67 -7.27 -2.17
CA TYR A 60 -5.86 -5.93 -2.73
C TYR A 60 -7.19 -5.36 -2.26
N LYS A 61 -7.16 -4.16 -1.66
CA LYS A 61 -8.35 -3.40 -1.29
C LYS A 61 -8.46 -2.17 -2.19
N VAL A 62 -9.57 -2.05 -2.91
CA VAL A 62 -9.91 -0.90 -3.76
C VAL A 62 -10.58 0.16 -2.89
N GLY A 63 -10.10 1.41 -2.89
CA GLY A 63 -10.74 2.46 -2.09
C GLY A 63 -9.84 3.61 -1.67
N SER A 64 -10.43 4.80 -1.76
CA SER A 64 -9.86 6.15 -1.59
C SER A 64 -9.07 6.32 -0.29
N SER A 65 -7.87 6.90 -0.35
CA SER A 65 -7.35 7.58 0.84
C SER A 65 -7.14 9.02 0.48
N LEU A 66 -7.80 9.90 1.23
CA LEU A 66 -7.07 11.11 1.58
C LEU A 66 -7.26 11.49 3.04
N LEU A 67 -8.43 11.33 3.67
CA LEU A 67 -8.60 11.67 5.10
C LEU A 67 -9.81 10.94 5.72
N GLU A 68 -9.60 9.83 6.41
CA GLU A 68 -10.62 9.25 7.32
C GLU A 68 -10.05 9.16 8.73
N PRO A 69 -10.23 10.19 9.57
CA PRO A 69 -9.42 10.34 10.78
C PRO A 69 -9.73 9.33 11.91
N TRP A 70 -10.79 8.49 11.84
CA TRP A 70 -11.15 7.56 12.92
C TRP A 70 -11.95 6.31 12.49
N HIS A 71 -11.96 5.93 11.20
CA HIS A 71 -12.81 4.87 10.63
C HIS A 71 -14.23 4.78 11.23
N ARG A 72 -15.12 5.67 10.78
CA ARG A 72 -16.57 5.46 10.84
C ARG A 72 -17.19 5.94 9.54
N ASP A 73 -17.68 4.97 8.77
CA ASP A 73 -18.54 5.10 7.61
C ASP A 73 -19.64 6.15 7.85
N SER A 74 -19.40 7.38 7.39
CA SER A 74 -20.31 8.54 7.53
C SER A 74 -19.90 9.60 6.50
N HIS A 75 -20.33 9.40 5.26
CA HIS A 75 -20.16 10.33 4.17
C HIS A 75 -20.79 11.71 4.49
N GLY A 76 -19.95 12.71 4.75
CA GLY A 76 -20.34 14.12 4.77
C GLY A 76 -20.68 14.60 3.35
N LEU A 77 -21.82 15.29 3.22
CA LEU A 77 -22.60 15.49 2.01
C LEU A 77 -22.04 16.50 0.98
N GLU A 78 -20.90 17.15 1.23
CA GLU A 78 -20.40 18.23 0.37
C GLU A 78 -19.15 17.94 -0.48
N ASN A 79 -18.38 16.86 -0.25
CA ASN A 79 -17.21 16.51 -1.11
C ASN A 79 -17.57 15.60 -2.29
N ARG A 80 -18.68 15.93 -2.94
CA ARG A 80 -19.20 15.30 -4.17
C ARG A 80 -18.59 15.89 -5.46
N ALA A 81 -17.62 16.79 -5.36
CA ALA A 81 -17.29 17.60 -6.54
C ALA A 81 -16.39 16.87 -7.56
N GLU A 82 -15.26 16.29 -7.15
CA GLU A 82 -14.25 15.91 -8.15
C GLU A 82 -13.41 14.74 -7.59
N SER A 83 -13.87 13.51 -7.68
CA SER A 83 -13.41 12.66 -8.77
C SER A 83 -11.89 12.68 -9.00
N THR A 84 -11.11 12.12 -8.07
CA THR A 84 -9.90 11.39 -8.46
C THR A 84 -10.35 10.12 -9.19
N LEU A 85 -10.73 10.29 -10.47
CA LEU A 85 -11.51 9.41 -11.35
C LEU A 85 -10.96 7.99 -11.61
N GLN A 86 -9.80 7.63 -11.07
CA GLN A 86 -9.16 6.34 -11.31
C GLN A 86 -9.18 5.52 -10.03
N SER A 87 -9.72 4.30 -10.10
CA SER A 87 -9.72 3.38 -8.96
C SER A 87 -8.27 3.14 -8.54
N MET A 88 -7.95 3.36 -7.26
CA MET A 88 -6.69 2.94 -6.67
C MET A 88 -6.93 1.75 -5.76
N ARG A 89 -6.02 0.77 -5.84
CA ARG A 89 -5.99 -0.37 -4.92
C ARG A 89 -4.66 -0.42 -4.19
N ARG A 90 -4.70 -0.96 -2.97
CA ARG A 90 -3.52 -1.10 -2.11
C ARG A 90 -3.37 -2.54 -1.65
N LYS A 91 -2.13 -2.96 -1.46
CA LYS A 91 -1.73 -4.22 -0.81
C LYS A 91 -0.68 -3.91 0.24
N ALA A 92 -0.84 -4.45 1.45
CA ALA A 92 0.17 -4.36 2.50
C ALA A 92 0.94 -5.69 2.62
N ILE A 93 2.24 -5.57 2.89
CA ILE A 93 3.14 -6.66 3.24
C ILE A 93 3.81 -6.27 4.55
N ILE A 94 3.64 -7.11 5.56
CA ILE A 94 4.19 -6.89 6.90
C ILE A 94 5.24 -7.96 7.13
N ASN A 95 6.44 -7.52 7.51
CA ASN A 95 7.56 -8.40 7.82
C ASN A 95 7.86 -8.31 9.32
N VAL A 96 7.92 -9.45 10.00
CA VAL A 96 8.29 -9.53 11.41
C VAL A 96 9.56 -10.36 11.53
N THR A 97 10.68 -9.72 11.85
CA THR A 97 12.00 -10.36 11.92
C THR A 97 12.48 -10.44 13.37
N PRO A 98 12.87 -11.63 13.86
CA PRO A 98 13.43 -11.75 15.21
C PRO A 98 14.76 -10.99 15.32
N ALA A 99 14.94 -10.25 16.41
CA ALA A 99 16.14 -9.48 16.71
C ALA A 99 16.61 -9.73 18.14
N GLN A 100 17.80 -9.25 18.50
CA GLN A 100 18.30 -9.42 19.87
C GLN A 100 17.41 -8.65 20.86
N GLY A 101 16.70 -9.38 21.72
CA GLY A 101 15.84 -8.81 22.76
C GLY A 101 14.43 -8.40 22.30
N GLY A 102 14.00 -8.79 21.09
CA GLY A 102 12.66 -8.49 20.60
C GLY A 102 12.51 -8.77 19.10
N TYR A 103 11.66 -7.99 18.43
CA TYR A 103 11.32 -8.18 17.03
C TYR A 103 11.33 -6.86 16.27
N LEU A 104 11.72 -6.90 15.00
CA LEU A 104 11.61 -5.80 14.06
C LEU A 104 10.36 -5.99 13.21
N VAL A 105 9.45 -5.03 13.28
CA VAL A 105 8.21 -5.04 12.49
C VAL A 105 8.32 -3.99 11.40
N GLY A 106 8.29 -4.44 10.15
CA GLY A 106 8.29 -3.59 8.96
C GLY A 106 6.95 -3.65 8.23
N VAL A 107 6.49 -2.52 7.73
CA VAL A 107 5.22 -2.42 6.98
C VAL A 107 5.50 -1.81 5.62
N GLU A 108 5.12 -2.48 4.55
CA GLU A 108 5.26 -2.00 3.19
C GLU A 108 3.89 -2.00 2.53
N VAL A 109 3.43 -0.84 2.06
CA VAL A 109 2.14 -0.71 1.38
C VAL A 109 2.38 -0.33 -0.05
N PHE A 110 1.97 -1.17 -0.98
CA PHE A 110 2.03 -0.91 -2.41
C PHE A 110 0.70 -0.38 -2.90
N LYS A 111 0.74 0.72 -3.65
CA LYS A 111 -0.43 1.29 -4.31
C LYS A 111 -0.35 1.08 -5.82
N GLU A 112 -1.49 0.74 -6.39
CA GLU A 112 -1.67 0.55 -7.83
C GLU A 112 -2.88 1.36 -8.28
N ILE A 113 -2.81 1.91 -9.48
CA ILE A 113 -3.88 2.70 -10.09
C ILE A 113 -4.49 1.93 -11.26
N GLU A 114 -5.80 2.01 -11.43
CA GLU A 114 -6.49 1.39 -12.54
C GLU A 114 -6.14 2.11 -13.84
N ASP A 115 -5.63 1.35 -14.80
CA ASP A 115 -5.38 1.78 -16.17
C ASP A 115 -6.66 1.62 -16.96
N LEU A 116 -7.46 2.68 -16.97
CA LEU A 116 -8.66 2.75 -17.81
C LEU A 116 -8.23 2.99 -19.26
N PRO A 117 -8.63 2.16 -20.23
CA PRO A 117 -8.45 2.48 -21.64
C PRO A 117 -9.24 3.76 -21.91
N GLY A 118 -8.52 4.86 -22.05
CA GLY A 118 -9.14 6.17 -22.21
C GLY A 118 -10.10 6.19 -23.38
N VAL A 119 -11.12 7.06 -23.27
CA VAL A 119 -11.93 7.62 -24.37
C VAL A 119 -11.03 8.47 -25.30
N ALA A 120 -9.85 7.96 -25.66
CA ALA A 120 -8.92 8.51 -26.63
C ALA A 120 -9.06 7.81 -28.01
N ASN A 121 -9.93 6.78 -28.10
CA ASN A 121 -10.30 6.17 -29.38
C ASN A 121 -11.40 6.94 -30.14
N ASN A 122 -11.86 8.10 -29.64
CA ASN A 122 -12.72 9.01 -30.41
C ASN A 122 -11.91 10.06 -31.20
N THR A 123 -10.69 9.72 -31.62
CA THR A 123 -10.01 10.50 -32.66
C THR A 123 -10.59 10.05 -34.01
N ALA A 124 -11.54 10.82 -34.54
CA ALA A 124 -11.90 10.76 -35.96
C ALA A 124 -10.64 11.11 -36.78
N GLY A 125 -9.90 10.08 -37.18
CA GLY A 125 -8.59 10.25 -37.78
C GLY A 125 -7.87 8.92 -37.93
N GLY A 126 -8.50 7.95 -38.59
CA GLY A 126 -7.82 6.79 -39.12
C GLY A 126 -6.77 7.23 -40.15
N ALA A 127 -5.55 7.48 -39.69
CA ALA A 127 -4.40 7.71 -40.55
C ALA A 127 -3.45 6.53 -40.40
N THR A 128 -3.66 5.53 -41.27
CA THR A 128 -2.74 4.42 -41.48
C THR A 128 -1.43 4.94 -42.05
N PHE A 129 -0.36 4.93 -41.26
CA PHE A 129 1.00 5.03 -41.80
C PHE A 129 1.74 3.73 -41.53
N HIS A 130 1.92 2.94 -42.59
CA HIS A 130 2.90 1.86 -42.61
C HIS A 130 4.25 2.46 -42.96
N GLN A 131 5.23 2.44 -42.05
CA GLN A 131 6.62 2.52 -42.48
C GLN A 131 7.59 1.79 -41.53
N ALA A 132 8.16 0.73 -42.12
CA ALA A 132 9.50 0.15 -41.95
C ALA A 132 10.02 -0.23 -40.54
N SER A 133 10.07 -1.55 -40.32
CA SER A 133 11.07 -2.25 -39.46
C SER A 133 12.49 -2.02 -40.02
N PRO A 134 13.62 -2.24 -39.29
CA PRO A 134 13.76 -3.03 -38.05
C PRO A 134 14.77 -2.49 -37.01
N LEU A 135 14.74 -3.00 -35.77
CA LEU A 135 15.93 -3.22 -34.93
C LEU A 135 15.57 -4.25 -33.85
N ARG A 136 16.12 -5.47 -33.98
CA ARG A 136 15.95 -6.57 -33.02
C ARG A 136 16.88 -6.29 -31.83
N ARG A 137 16.32 -5.75 -30.74
CA ARG A 137 16.97 -5.74 -29.43
C ARG A 137 16.42 -6.92 -28.64
N ASP A 138 17.23 -7.96 -28.52
CA ASP A 138 16.99 -9.04 -27.58
C ASP A 138 17.33 -8.51 -26.18
N LEU A 139 16.34 -7.85 -25.57
CA LEU A 139 16.34 -7.58 -24.15
C LEU A 139 15.42 -8.62 -23.56
N ASP A 140 16.00 -9.68 -22.99
CA ASP A 140 15.33 -10.54 -22.02
C ASP A 140 15.06 -9.70 -20.76
N LEU A 141 14.13 -8.75 -20.89
CA LEU A 141 13.42 -8.20 -19.76
C LEU A 141 12.54 -9.35 -19.29
N VAL A 142 13.02 -10.07 -18.28
CA VAL A 142 12.15 -10.84 -17.39
C VAL A 142 11.22 -9.82 -16.73
N VAL A 143 10.16 -9.42 -17.45
CA VAL A 143 9.00 -8.71 -16.91
C VAL A 143 8.18 -9.77 -16.18
N GLY A 144 8.78 -10.31 -15.12
CA GLY A 144 8.12 -11.19 -14.17
C GLY A 144 7.24 -10.35 -13.26
N GLN A 145 6.17 -9.79 -13.81
CA GLN A 145 4.95 -9.38 -13.12
C GLN A 145 4.02 -8.86 -14.21
N SER A 146 3.33 -9.78 -14.85
CA SER A 146 2.08 -9.50 -15.54
C SER A 146 1.09 -8.97 -14.50
N SER A 147 1.17 -7.66 -14.21
CA SER A 147 0.03 -6.95 -13.65
C SER A 147 -1.16 -7.33 -14.52
N PRO A 148 -2.28 -7.79 -13.95
CA PRO A 148 -3.50 -8.01 -14.71
C PRO A 148 -3.75 -6.76 -15.55
N SER A 149 -3.96 -6.92 -16.86
CA SER A 149 -4.15 -5.80 -17.78
C SER A 149 -5.21 -4.86 -17.21
N GLY A 150 -4.80 -3.69 -16.73
CA GLY A 150 -5.67 -2.74 -16.05
C GLY A 150 -5.17 -2.20 -14.71
N TRP A 151 -4.03 -2.63 -14.15
CA TRP A 151 -3.48 -2.01 -12.93
C TRP A 151 -2.00 -1.66 -13.06
N VAL A 152 -1.67 -0.39 -12.83
CA VAL A 152 -0.31 0.16 -12.95
C VAL A 152 0.25 0.46 -11.56
N PRO A 153 1.44 -0.06 -11.21
CA PRO A 153 2.06 0.21 -9.92
C PRO A 153 2.45 1.69 -9.77
N ARG A 154 2.11 2.28 -8.62
CA ARG A 154 2.41 3.68 -8.27
C ARG A 154 3.43 3.80 -7.13
N GLY A 155 4.07 2.69 -6.77
CA GLY A 155 5.09 2.63 -5.71
C GLY A 155 4.50 2.43 -4.33
N ARG A 156 5.27 2.84 -3.31
CA ARG A 156 4.90 2.71 -1.89
C ARG A 156 3.97 3.83 -1.43
N ASP A 157 3.10 3.52 -0.47
CA ASP A 157 2.23 4.48 0.20
C ASP A 157 2.77 4.78 1.60
N GLU A 158 3.80 5.63 1.65
CA GLU A 158 4.52 5.99 2.88
C GLU A 158 3.62 6.58 3.97
N ALA A 159 2.56 7.29 3.59
CA ALA A 159 1.61 7.87 4.55
C ALA A 159 0.82 6.79 5.28
N LEU A 160 0.36 5.76 4.55
CA LEU A 160 -0.35 4.63 5.17
C LEU A 160 0.60 3.72 5.93
N GLU A 161 1.84 3.53 5.45
CA GLU A 161 2.88 2.81 6.17
C GLU A 161 3.16 3.45 7.54
N ALA A 162 3.37 4.77 7.58
CA ALA A 162 3.61 5.51 8.82
C ALA A 162 2.42 5.39 9.80
N GLU A 163 1.18 5.45 9.29
CA GLU A 163 -0.01 5.32 10.13
C GLU A 163 -0.14 3.91 10.72
N MET A 164 0.03 2.86 9.90
CA MET A 164 -0.01 1.49 10.36
C MET A 164 1.09 1.22 11.40
N LEU A 165 2.31 1.72 11.17
CA LEU A 165 3.41 1.61 12.14
C LEU A 165 3.08 2.32 13.47
N ARG A 166 2.50 3.51 13.42
CA ARG A 166 2.04 4.24 14.61
C ARG A 166 0.96 3.45 15.37
N ARG A 167 0.01 2.87 14.65
CA ARG A 167 -1.04 2.02 15.23
C ARG A 167 -0.48 0.77 15.87
N MET A 168 0.52 0.14 15.27
CA MET A 168 1.25 -1.01 15.83
C MET A 168 2.02 -0.63 17.10
N GLN A 169 2.77 0.47 17.09
CA GLN A 169 3.48 0.97 18.28
C GLN A 169 2.53 1.18 19.46
N TRP A 170 1.38 1.81 19.21
CA TRP A 170 0.35 2.00 20.24
C TRP A 170 -0.24 0.68 20.72
N ALA A 171 -0.42 -0.28 19.80
CA ALA A 171 -0.96 -1.60 20.10
C ALA A 171 -0.04 -2.46 20.98
N PHE A 172 1.29 -2.30 20.86
CA PHE A 172 2.29 -3.04 21.65
C PHE A 172 2.62 -2.41 23.00
N THR A 173 2.31 -1.12 23.18
CA THR A 173 2.56 -0.42 24.46
C THR A 173 1.48 -0.71 25.50
N ARG A 174 0.31 -1.18 25.08
CA ARG A 174 -0.83 -1.53 25.93
C ARG A 174 -0.85 -3.03 26.20
#